data_AF-A0A0D6M5X5-F1
#
_entry.id   AF-A0A0D6M5X5-F1
#
_cell.length_a   1.000
_cell.length_b   1.000
_cell.length_c   1.000
_cell.angle_alpha   90.00
_cell.angle_beta   90.00
_cell.angle_gamma   90.00
#
_symmetry.space_group_name_H-M   'P 1'
#
loop_
_entity.id
_entity.type
_entity.pdbx_description
1 polymer ?
#
loop_
_entity_poly.entity_id
_entity_poly.type
_entity_poly.pdbx_seq_one_letter_code
_entity_poly.pdbx_strand_id
1 'polypeptide(L)'
;MTTEQQLMVSSNSASGVPIDDKSFVRKPEDVLDKLGTRHKGLITAIVSCSFVWGFGALSIMSSAFTSIDCGNCTDTMLTVVSEFGLRGDRAYLAEWSTSFFMIGNMIGGCTLSHAADRFGRRPILLLCLTFQALSALLASFSKSVHIFSICRLLQGACYTGANLVAWVAAYEHTHTDFRSFTTFFFGATTCDNFIYFGLSLYSTQLAGNRYANYLLMGLVELPAYILGPISLER
;
A
#
# COMPACT_ATOMS: atom_id res chain seq x y z
N MET A 1 2.38 -40.35 28.21
CA MET A 1 1.55 -39.75 27.15
C MET A 1 0.18 -40.42 27.17
N THR A 2 -0.45 -40.67 28.33
CA THR A 2 -1.14 -39.77 29.28
C THR A 2 -2.41 -39.13 28.70
N THR A 3 -3.48 -39.93 28.70
CA THR A 3 -4.84 -39.73 29.27
C THR A 3 -5.60 -38.40 29.08
N GLU A 4 -4.98 -37.28 28.74
CA GLU A 4 -5.66 -35.97 28.58
C GLU A 4 -6.32 -35.79 27.20
N GLN A 5 -5.88 -36.51 26.17
CA GLN A 5 -6.48 -36.38 24.83
C GLN A 5 -7.82 -37.12 24.68
N GLN A 6 -8.12 -38.11 25.53
CA GLN A 6 -9.41 -38.81 25.49
C GLN A 6 -10.54 -38.04 26.21
N LEU A 7 -10.21 -37.11 27.11
CA LEU A 7 -11.21 -36.30 27.81
C LEU A 7 -11.78 -35.16 26.95
N MET A 8 -11.10 -34.72 25.88
CA MET A 8 -11.62 -33.68 24.99
C MET A 8 -12.62 -34.17 23.93
N VAL A 9 -12.71 -35.48 23.70
CA VAL A 9 -13.64 -36.04 22.68
C VAL A 9 -14.98 -36.46 23.29
N SER A 10 -15.05 -36.70 24.61
CA SER A 10 -16.25 -37.22 25.27
C SER A 10 -17.26 -36.16 25.75
N SER A 11 -16.96 -34.86 25.68
CA SER A 11 -17.88 -33.81 26.17
C SER A 11 -18.79 -33.21 25.08
N ASN A 12 -18.81 -33.79 23.87
CA ASN A 12 -19.63 -33.29 22.76
C ASN A 12 -21.03 -33.91 22.66
N SER A 13 -21.55 -34.49 23.74
CA SER A 13 -22.97 -34.87 23.78
C SER A 13 -23.60 -34.45 25.10
N ALA A 14 -24.69 -33.71 24.98
CA ALA A 14 -25.71 -33.40 25.98
C ALA A 14 -25.66 -32.01 26.63
N SER A 15 -26.87 -31.43 26.63
CA SER A 15 -27.40 -30.33 27.44
C SER A 15 -27.17 -28.91 26.93
N GLY A 16 -28.28 -28.29 26.53
CA GLY A 16 -28.38 -26.85 26.31
C GLY A 16 -28.10 -26.10 27.60
N VAL A 17 -27.26 -25.08 27.51
CA VAL A 17 -26.89 -24.19 28.60
C VAL A 17 -27.23 -22.76 28.18
N PRO A 18 -27.82 -21.93 29.07
CA PRO A 18 -28.28 -20.59 28.75
C PRO A 18 -27.10 -19.66 28.43
N ILE A 19 -27.34 -18.70 27.53
CA ILE A 19 -26.39 -17.65 27.15
C ILE A 19 -26.25 -16.70 28.35
N ASP A 20 -25.21 -16.91 29.16
CA ASP A 20 -24.84 -15.99 30.26
C ASP A 20 -23.82 -14.96 29.74
N ASP A 21 -24.13 -13.68 30.01
CA ASP A 21 -23.66 -12.46 29.31
C ASP A 21 -22.21 -12.04 29.66
N LYS A 22 -21.37 -12.99 30.06
CA LYS A 22 -19.94 -12.75 30.39
C LYS A 22 -19.07 -13.91 29.94
N SER A 23 -19.09 -14.22 28.65
CA SER A 23 -18.04 -15.04 28.04
C SER A 23 -16.69 -14.35 28.22
N PHE A 24 -15.85 -14.92 29.09
CA PHE A 24 -14.48 -14.52 29.35
C PHE A 24 -13.71 -14.41 28.02
N VAL A 25 -13.47 -13.17 27.55
CA VAL A 25 -12.66 -12.91 26.36
C VAL A 25 -11.26 -13.42 26.66
N ARG A 26 -10.92 -14.58 26.11
CA ARG A 26 -9.64 -15.25 26.37
C ARG A 26 -8.62 -14.82 25.34
N LYS A 27 -9.09 -14.50 24.14
CA LYS A 27 -8.27 -14.11 23.00
C LYS A 27 -8.98 -13.03 22.17
N PRO A 28 -8.22 -12.20 21.42
CA PRO A 28 -8.80 -11.17 20.55
C PRO A 28 -9.72 -11.72 19.46
N GLU A 29 -9.57 -13.00 19.09
CA GLU A 29 -10.47 -13.71 18.15
C GLU A 29 -11.91 -13.84 18.68
N ASP A 30 -12.10 -14.05 19.98
CA ASP A 30 -13.44 -14.17 20.59
C ASP A 30 -14.25 -12.86 20.51
N VAL A 31 -13.56 -11.71 20.47
CA VAL A 31 -14.18 -10.38 20.29
C VAL A 31 -14.61 -10.19 18.83
N LEU A 32 -13.79 -10.66 17.89
CA LEU A 32 -14.09 -10.59 16.47
C LEU A 32 -15.26 -11.52 16.09
N ASP A 33 -15.34 -12.70 16.69
CA ASP A 33 -16.47 -13.63 16.51
C ASP A 33 -17.79 -13.01 17.02
N LYS A 34 -17.75 -12.27 18.14
CA LYS A 34 -18.93 -11.53 18.65
C LYS A 34 -19.41 -10.41 17.73
N LEU A 35 -18.51 -9.78 16.97
CA LEU A 35 -18.85 -8.68 16.05
C LEU A 35 -19.48 -9.18 14.74
N GLY A 36 -19.37 -10.47 14.43
CA GLY A 36 -19.95 -11.10 13.25
C GLY A 36 -19.20 -10.77 11.96
N THR A 37 -18.97 -11.79 11.14
CA THR A 37 -18.23 -11.75 9.86
C THR A 37 -18.81 -10.81 8.80
N ARG A 38 -20.03 -10.29 8.99
CA ARG A 38 -20.78 -9.51 7.99
C ARG A 38 -20.99 -8.03 8.37
N HIS A 39 -20.19 -7.51 9.31
CA HIS A 39 -20.31 -6.10 9.70
C HIS A 39 -19.80 -5.19 8.57
N LYS A 40 -20.69 -4.32 8.03
CA LYS A 40 -20.40 -3.41 6.91
C LYS A 40 -19.14 -2.55 7.14
N GLY A 41 -18.89 -2.16 8.39
CA GLY A 41 -17.71 -1.38 8.78
C GLY A 41 -16.37 -2.09 8.51
N LEU A 42 -16.33 -3.42 8.67
CA LEU A 42 -15.13 -4.24 8.42
C LEU A 42 -14.82 -4.25 6.92
N ILE A 43 -15.84 -4.48 6.11
CA ILE A 43 -15.74 -4.52 4.64
C ILE A 43 -15.31 -3.15 4.11
N THR A 44 -15.92 -2.06 4.60
CA THR A 44 -15.51 -0.71 4.19
C THR A 44 -14.08 -0.38 4.60
N ALA A 45 -13.62 -0.85 5.77
CA ALA A 45 -12.25 -0.65 6.21
C ALA A 45 -11.25 -1.38 5.30
N ILE A 46 -11.53 -2.63 4.93
CA ILE A 46 -10.72 -3.43 4.01
C ILE A 46 -10.61 -2.75 2.63
N VAL A 47 -11.75 -2.35 2.07
CA VAL A 47 -11.80 -1.66 0.76
C VAL A 47 -11.02 -0.33 0.81
N SER A 48 -11.21 0.46 1.87
CA SER A 48 -10.49 1.74 2.04
C SER A 48 -8.98 1.56 2.19
N CYS A 49 -8.54 0.51 2.88
CA CYS A 49 -7.13 0.21 3.09
C CYS A 49 -6.45 -0.26 1.79
N SER A 50 -7.12 -1.10 0.99
CA SER A 50 -6.61 -1.51 -0.32
C SER A 50 -6.47 -0.34 -1.28
N PHE A 51 -7.44 0.58 -1.27
CA PHE A 51 -7.40 1.79 -2.09
C PHE A 51 -6.21 2.70 -1.71
N VAL A 52 -6.01 2.94 -0.41
CA VAL A 52 -4.86 3.72 0.10
C VAL A 52 -3.52 3.11 -0.33
N TRP A 53 -3.40 1.78 -0.33
CA TRP A 53 -2.16 1.12 -0.70
C TRP A 53 -1.88 1.18 -2.21
N GLY A 54 -2.92 1.16 -3.05
CA GLY A 54 -2.80 1.42 -4.48
C GLY A 54 -2.16 2.78 -4.78
N PHE A 55 -2.63 3.84 -4.12
CA PHE A 55 -2.02 5.18 -4.19
C PHE A 55 -0.59 5.21 -3.65
N GLY A 56 -0.30 4.36 -2.67
CA GLY A 56 1.05 4.15 -2.19
C GLY A 56 1.98 3.62 -3.28
N ALA A 57 1.64 2.49 -3.89
CA ALA A 57 2.48 1.81 -4.90
C ALA A 57 2.89 2.74 -6.05
N LEU A 58 1.99 3.64 -6.45
CA LEU A 58 2.23 4.73 -7.40
C LEU A 58 3.46 5.58 -7.03
N SER A 59 3.61 5.90 -5.74
CA SER A 59 4.68 6.74 -5.22
C SER A 59 6.05 6.06 -5.30
N ILE A 60 6.11 4.73 -5.13
CA ILE A 60 7.36 3.95 -5.32
C ILE A 60 7.81 4.09 -6.78
N MET A 61 6.88 3.89 -7.71
CA MET A 61 7.21 3.82 -9.13
C MET A 61 7.50 5.18 -9.75
N SER A 62 6.87 6.24 -9.28
CA SER A 62 7.19 7.60 -9.71
C SER A 62 8.70 7.87 -9.68
N SER A 63 9.42 7.34 -8.69
CA SER A 63 10.89 7.45 -8.62
C SER A 63 11.59 6.88 -9.87
N ALA A 64 11.28 5.65 -10.28
CA ALA A 64 11.89 4.97 -11.41
C ALA A 64 11.68 5.69 -12.75
N PHE A 65 10.60 6.47 -12.88
CA PHE A 65 10.24 7.15 -14.12
C PHE A 65 10.66 8.64 -14.16
N THR A 66 11.12 9.21 -13.03
CA THR A 66 11.68 10.58 -13.03
C THR A 66 12.94 10.73 -13.89
N SER A 67 13.59 9.63 -14.27
CA SER A 67 14.78 9.59 -15.12
C SER A 67 14.48 9.51 -16.62
N ILE A 68 13.21 9.39 -17.05
CA ILE A 68 12.89 9.35 -18.49
C ILE A 68 13.06 10.75 -19.07
N ASP A 69 14.04 10.88 -19.96
CA ASP A 69 14.23 12.08 -20.76
C ASP A 69 13.37 12.02 -22.02
N CYS A 70 12.41 12.93 -22.10
CA CYS A 70 11.57 13.12 -23.27
C CYS A 70 12.35 14.06 -24.21
N GLY A 71 13.31 13.50 -24.96
CA GLY A 71 14.36 14.22 -25.70
C GLY A 71 14.02 15.67 -26.12
N ASN A 72 13.35 15.84 -27.26
CA ASN A 72 12.90 17.15 -27.78
C ASN A 72 11.39 17.32 -27.56
N CYS A 73 10.93 17.18 -26.32
CA CYS A 73 9.52 17.33 -26.01
C CYS A 73 9.15 18.83 -25.98
N THR A 74 8.09 19.18 -26.69
CA THR A 74 7.43 20.49 -26.64
C THR A 74 7.23 20.92 -25.18
N ASP A 75 7.50 22.20 -24.87
CA ASP A 75 7.69 22.87 -23.56
C ASP A 75 6.68 22.60 -22.41
N THR A 76 5.75 21.65 -22.55
CA THR A 76 4.67 21.40 -21.62
C THR A 76 4.96 20.33 -20.55
N MET A 77 6.02 19.51 -20.69
CA MET A 77 6.36 18.47 -19.68
C MET A 77 7.74 18.71 -19.05
N LEU A 78 7.73 19.18 -17.80
CA LEU A 78 8.93 19.40 -16.98
C LEU A 78 9.28 18.10 -16.24
N THR A 79 10.42 17.49 -16.56
CA THR A 79 10.92 16.28 -15.87
C THR A 79 12.06 16.64 -14.91
N VAL A 80 12.38 15.75 -13.96
CA VAL A 80 13.52 15.95 -13.04
C VAL A 80 14.83 16.04 -13.82
N VAL A 81 14.95 15.31 -14.93
CA VAL A 81 16.11 15.38 -15.83
C VAL A 81 16.21 16.75 -16.50
N SER A 82 15.10 17.32 -16.98
CA SER A 82 15.10 18.65 -17.60
C SER A 82 15.33 19.77 -16.58
N GLU A 83 14.75 19.67 -15.40
CA GLU A 83 14.85 20.68 -14.32
C GLU A 83 16.28 20.84 -13.81
N PHE A 84 16.99 19.73 -13.61
CA PHE A 84 18.38 19.75 -13.12
C PHE A 84 19.43 19.67 -14.24
N GLY A 85 19.02 19.58 -15.51
CA GLY A 85 19.91 19.49 -16.67
C GLY A 85 20.80 18.23 -16.66
N LEU A 86 20.23 17.08 -16.27
CA LEU A 86 20.95 15.82 -16.01
C LEU A 86 21.18 14.98 -17.29
N ARG A 87 21.72 15.60 -18.35
CA ARG A 87 21.98 14.95 -19.65
C ARG A 87 23.46 14.57 -19.85
N GLY A 88 23.71 13.56 -20.69
CA GLY A 88 25.07 13.12 -21.06
C GLY A 88 25.84 12.55 -19.87
N ASP A 89 27.06 13.04 -19.63
CA ASP A 89 27.92 12.60 -18.52
C ASP A 89 27.28 12.75 -17.13
N ARG A 90 26.21 13.54 -16.99
CA ARG A 90 25.48 13.75 -15.72
C ARG A 90 24.21 12.91 -15.60
N ALA A 91 23.90 12.04 -16.55
CA ALA A 91 22.72 11.17 -16.51
C ALA A 91 22.72 10.21 -15.32
N TYR A 92 23.90 9.73 -14.89
CA TYR A 92 24.04 8.85 -13.73
C TYR A 92 23.47 9.45 -12.44
N LEU A 93 23.44 10.78 -12.29
CA LEU A 93 22.91 11.46 -11.11
C LEU A 93 21.39 11.27 -10.97
N ALA A 94 20.66 11.14 -12.09
CA ALA A 94 19.23 10.81 -12.06
C ALA A 94 19.02 9.37 -11.56
N GLU A 95 19.82 8.42 -12.05
CA GLU A 95 19.79 7.01 -11.63
C GLU A 95 20.23 6.80 -10.18
N TRP A 96 21.15 7.65 -9.68
CA TRP A 96 21.52 7.65 -8.28
C TRP A 96 20.33 7.98 -7.37
N SER A 97 19.46 8.91 -7.78
CA SER A 97 18.28 9.28 -6.99
C SER A 97 17.28 8.13 -6.83
N THR A 98 17.10 7.31 -7.87
CA THR A 98 16.22 6.13 -7.84
C THR A 98 16.86 5.00 -7.03
N SER A 99 18.17 4.81 -7.18
CA SER A 99 18.94 3.84 -6.39
C SER A 99 18.88 4.14 -4.90
N PHE A 100 19.08 5.40 -4.51
CA PHE A 100 18.98 5.83 -3.12
C PHE A 100 17.58 5.64 -2.53
N PHE A 101 16.54 5.85 -3.33
CA PHE A 101 15.17 5.55 -2.92
C PHE A 101 14.98 4.04 -2.64
N MET A 102 15.50 3.16 -3.50
CA MET A 102 15.42 1.70 -3.30
C MET A 102 16.23 1.21 -2.09
N ILE A 103 17.42 1.77 -1.87
CA ILE A 103 18.22 1.51 -0.67
C ILE A 103 17.45 1.96 0.58
N GLY A 104 16.82 3.13 0.52
CA GLY A 104 15.92 3.62 1.55
C GLY A 104 14.82 2.61 1.87
N ASN A 105 14.11 2.12 0.86
CA ASN A 105 13.05 1.12 1.02
C ASN A 105 13.54 -0.14 1.75
N MET A 106 14.72 -0.65 1.41
CA MET A 106 15.30 -1.84 2.05
C MET A 106 15.60 -1.59 3.54
N ILE A 107 16.25 -0.47 3.86
CA ILE A 107 16.58 -0.11 5.25
C ILE A 107 15.29 0.13 6.06
N GLY A 108 14.34 0.86 5.48
CA GLY A 108 13.07 1.21 6.10
C GLY A 108 12.22 -0.01 6.42
N GLY A 109 12.11 -0.92 5.45
CA GLY A 109 11.35 -2.16 5.61
C GLY A 109 11.88 -3.06 6.71
N CYS A 110 13.20 -3.16 6.89
CA CYS A 110 13.79 -3.97 7.96
C CYS A 110 13.74 -3.28 9.33
N THR A 111 14.14 -2.02 9.40
CA THR A 111 14.38 -1.33 10.68
C THR A 111 13.10 -0.74 11.29
N LEU A 112 12.29 -0.02 10.51
CA LEU A 112 11.08 0.63 11.04
C LEU A 112 9.96 -0.38 11.28
N SER A 113 9.89 -1.46 10.51
CA SER A 113 8.92 -2.53 10.78
C SER A 113 9.24 -3.24 12.10
N HIS A 114 10.51 -3.59 12.34
CA HIS A 114 10.93 -4.16 13.62
C HIS A 114 10.68 -3.18 14.79
N ALA A 115 10.91 -1.88 14.58
CA ALA A 115 10.62 -0.86 15.58
C ALA A 115 9.11 -0.76 15.88
N ALA A 116 8.24 -0.90 14.88
CA ALA A 116 6.79 -0.87 15.05
C ALA A 116 6.26 -2.01 15.91
N ASP A 117 6.89 -3.18 15.83
CA ASP A 117 6.52 -4.31 16.67
C ASP A 117 6.87 -4.08 18.14
N ARG A 118 7.92 -3.28 18.44
CA ARG A 118 8.37 -3.00 19.81
C ARG A 118 7.71 -1.77 20.46
N PHE A 119 7.57 -0.69 19.71
CA PHE A 119 7.02 0.59 20.22
C PHE A 119 5.51 0.73 19.98
N GLY A 120 4.90 -0.22 19.29
CA GLY A 120 3.51 -0.18 18.86
C GLY A 120 3.34 0.45 17.49
N ARG A 121 2.35 -0.03 16.73
CA ARG A 121 2.15 0.32 15.32
C ARG A 121 1.73 1.78 15.09
N ARG A 122 0.78 2.29 15.89
CA ARG A 122 0.21 3.65 15.71
C ARG A 122 1.22 4.79 15.82
N PRO A 123 2.08 4.88 16.87
CA PRO A 123 3.04 5.97 16.99
C PRO A 123 4.11 5.93 15.89
N ILE A 124 4.60 4.73 15.53
CA ILE A 124 5.58 4.57 14.45
C ILE A 124 4.98 4.96 13.10
N LEU A 125 3.73 4.59 12.83
CA LEU A 125 3.04 5.00 11.60
C LEU A 125 2.91 6.52 11.48
N LEU A 126 2.52 7.22 12.56
CA LEU A 126 2.44 8.69 12.58
C LEU A 126 3.83 9.34 12.43
N LEU A 127 4.86 8.78 13.06
CA LEU A 127 6.24 9.22 12.91
C LEU A 127 6.69 9.12 11.44
N CYS A 128 6.50 7.96 10.81
CA CYS A 128 6.87 7.78 9.41
C CYS A 128 6.15 8.77 8.48
N LEU A 129 4.85 8.99 8.68
CA LEU A 129 4.07 9.92 7.87
C LEU A 129 4.54 11.36 8.01
N THR A 130 4.87 11.80 9.23
CA THR A 130 5.38 13.17 9.46
C THR A 130 6.76 13.38 8.85
N PHE A 131 7.67 12.41 9.00
CA PHE A 131 8.99 12.46 8.36
C PHE A 131 8.91 12.36 6.83
N GLN A 132 7.97 11.57 6.31
CA GLN A 132 7.72 11.48 4.87
C GLN A 132 7.20 12.82 4.32
N ALA A 133 6.26 13.48 5.00
CA ALA A 133 5.77 14.79 4.60
C ALA A 133 6.88 15.85 4.64
N LEU A 134 7.70 15.86 5.71
CA LEU A 134 8.82 16.79 5.85
C LEU A 134 9.87 16.58 4.75
N SER A 135 10.24 15.33 4.45
CA SER A 135 11.19 15.01 3.38
C SER A 135 10.67 15.40 2.00
N ALA A 136 9.36 15.26 1.74
CA ALA A 136 8.72 15.71 0.51
C ALA A 136 8.76 17.24 0.35
N LEU A 137 8.47 17.97 1.44
CA LEU A 137 8.55 19.43 1.45
C LEU A 137 9.99 19.90 1.19
N LEU A 138 10.98 19.31 1.86
CA LEU A 138 12.39 19.63 1.65
C LEU A 138 12.84 19.33 0.23
N ALA A 139 12.37 18.22 -0.36
CA ALA A 139 12.66 17.89 -1.75
C ALA A 139 12.11 18.95 -2.72
N SER A 140 10.93 19.52 -2.43
CA SER A 140 10.31 20.56 -3.28
C SER A 140 11.09 21.88 -3.32
N PHE A 141 11.84 22.22 -2.27
CA PHE A 141 12.68 23.43 -2.23
C PHE A 141 14.11 23.19 -2.71
N SER A 142 14.46 21.93 -3.03
CA SER A 142 15.83 21.56 -3.35
C SER A 142 16.23 21.96 -4.77
N LYS A 143 17.17 22.90 -4.89
CA LYS A 143 17.82 23.28 -6.16
C LYS A 143 19.07 22.43 -6.48
N SER A 144 19.41 21.48 -5.60
CA SER A 144 20.57 20.59 -5.76
C SER A 144 20.14 19.14 -5.88
N VAL A 145 20.70 18.43 -6.87
CA VAL A 145 20.42 17.01 -7.13
C VAL A 145 20.83 16.10 -5.97
N HIS A 146 21.87 16.46 -5.20
CA HIS A 146 22.35 15.67 -4.07
C HIS A 146 21.40 15.76 -2.87
N ILE A 147 20.93 16.96 -2.54
CA ILE A 147 19.95 17.16 -1.46
C ILE A 147 18.64 16.46 -1.83
N PHE A 148 18.21 16.58 -3.08
CA PHE A 148 17.06 15.85 -3.61
C PHE A 148 17.21 14.33 -3.44
N SER A 149 18.40 13.79 -3.73
CA SER A 149 18.71 12.36 -3.58
C SER A 149 18.68 11.87 -2.12
N ILE A 150 19.18 12.67 -1.18
CA ILE A 150 19.13 12.36 0.26
C ILE A 150 17.67 12.40 0.76
N CYS A 151 16.89 13.40 0.35
CA CYS A 151 15.47 13.46 0.67
C CYS A 151 14.72 12.24 0.11
N ARG A 152 15.06 11.78 -1.09
CA ARG A 152 14.52 10.54 -1.67
C ARG A 152 14.88 9.30 -0.87
N LEU A 153 16.11 9.18 -0.37
CA LEU A 153 16.50 8.07 0.50
C LEU A 153 15.63 8.02 1.77
N LEU A 154 15.50 9.16 2.45
CA LEU A 154 14.68 9.26 3.66
C LEU A 154 13.20 8.97 3.36
N GLN A 155 12.71 9.47 2.23
CA GLN A 155 11.35 9.23 1.77
C GLN A 155 11.10 7.75 1.52
N GLY A 156 12.01 7.03 0.84
CA GLY A 156 11.90 5.58 0.64
C GLY A 156 11.87 4.80 1.95
N ALA A 157 12.77 5.14 2.89
CA ALA A 157 12.82 4.47 4.18
C ALA A 157 11.51 4.63 4.99
N CYS A 158 11.01 5.85 5.12
CA CYS A 158 9.76 6.10 5.83
C CYS A 158 8.55 5.53 5.10
N TYR A 159 8.54 5.59 3.77
CA TYR A 159 7.44 5.13 2.93
C TYR A 159 7.24 3.61 3.05
N THR A 160 8.28 2.78 2.86
CA THR A 160 8.14 1.32 2.98
C THR A 160 7.80 0.89 4.40
N GLY A 161 8.42 1.50 5.41
CA GLY A 161 8.10 1.24 6.81
C GLY A 161 6.64 1.55 7.15
N ALA A 162 6.13 2.72 6.74
CA ALA A 162 4.73 3.09 6.96
C ALA A 162 3.76 2.11 6.28
N ASN A 163 4.05 1.70 5.04
CA ASN A 163 3.18 0.81 4.28
C ASN A 163 3.09 -0.60 4.87
N LEU A 164 4.21 -1.16 5.34
CA LEU A 164 4.22 -2.46 6.01
C LEU A 164 3.45 -2.42 7.33
N VAL A 165 3.70 -1.39 8.15
CA VAL A 165 3.03 -1.24 9.44
C VAL A 165 1.53 -0.99 9.28
N ALA A 166 1.13 -0.18 8.29
CA ALA A 166 -0.26 0.05 7.95
C ALA A 166 -0.95 -1.23 7.47
N TRP A 167 -0.28 -2.00 6.60
CA TRP A 167 -0.78 -3.27 6.12
C TRP A 167 -1.01 -4.25 7.27
N VAL A 168 0.00 -4.47 8.13
CA VAL A 168 -0.16 -5.37 9.29
C VAL A 168 -1.26 -4.89 10.23
N ALA A 169 -1.36 -3.59 10.51
CA ALA A 169 -2.44 -3.03 11.33
C ALA A 169 -3.82 -3.34 10.73
N ALA A 170 -3.99 -3.19 9.42
CA ALA A 170 -5.25 -3.53 8.74
C ALA A 170 -5.57 -5.04 8.81
N TYR A 171 -4.56 -5.90 8.75
CA TYR A 171 -4.73 -7.35 8.90
C TYR A 171 -5.17 -7.75 10.30
N GLU A 172 -4.71 -7.03 11.33
CA GLU A 172 -5.14 -7.25 12.71
C GLU A 172 -6.59 -6.85 12.94
N HIS A 173 -7.08 -5.87 12.20
CA HIS A 173 -8.48 -5.47 12.23
C HIS A 173 -9.39 -6.42 11.46
N THR A 174 -8.84 -7.35 10.66
CA THR A 174 -9.62 -8.23 9.78
C THR A 174 -9.83 -9.62 10.38
N HIS A 175 -11.05 -10.15 10.25
CA HIS A 175 -11.43 -11.49 10.68
C HIS A 175 -10.59 -12.58 9.99
N THR A 176 -10.20 -13.61 10.73
CA THR A 176 -9.27 -14.68 10.32
C THR A 176 -9.70 -15.37 9.03
N ASP A 177 -11.00 -15.62 8.86
CA ASP A 177 -11.55 -16.32 7.69
C ASP A 177 -11.49 -15.49 6.39
N PHE A 178 -11.51 -14.16 6.48
CA PHE A 178 -11.50 -13.26 5.32
C PHE A 178 -10.11 -12.72 4.97
N ARG A 179 -9.06 -13.20 5.64
CA ARG A 179 -7.67 -12.73 5.42
C ARG A 179 -7.17 -13.03 4.01
N SER A 180 -7.40 -14.24 3.50
CA SER A 180 -6.98 -14.61 2.14
C SER A 180 -7.64 -13.76 1.05
N PHE A 181 -8.92 -13.43 1.25
CA PHE A 181 -9.67 -12.56 0.35
C PHE A 181 -9.15 -11.12 0.37
N THR A 182 -8.82 -10.61 1.56
CA THR A 182 -8.23 -9.27 1.73
C THR A 182 -6.90 -9.13 0.97
N THR A 183 -6.03 -10.14 1.06
CA THR A 183 -4.77 -10.15 0.30
C THR A 183 -5.00 -10.14 -1.21
N PHE A 184 -6.02 -10.87 -1.69
CA PHE A 184 -6.35 -10.91 -3.11
C PHE A 184 -6.80 -9.54 -3.64
N PHE A 185 -7.72 -8.86 -2.94
CA PHE A 185 -8.21 -7.53 -3.31
C PHE A 185 -7.09 -6.49 -3.33
N PHE A 186 -6.18 -6.59 -2.37
CA PHE A 186 -5.03 -5.74 -2.27
C PHE A 186 -4.05 -5.92 -3.44
N GLY A 187 -3.77 -7.18 -3.81
CA GLY A 187 -2.97 -7.51 -4.98
C GLY A 187 -3.61 -6.99 -6.27
N ALA A 188 -4.91 -7.21 -6.45
CA ALA A 188 -5.64 -6.72 -7.62
C ALA A 188 -5.59 -5.19 -7.75
N THR A 189 -5.91 -4.46 -6.67
CA THR A 189 -5.87 -2.98 -6.66
C THR A 189 -4.48 -2.42 -6.96
N THR A 190 -3.44 -3.15 -6.54
CA THR A 190 -2.05 -2.80 -6.83
C THR A 190 -1.77 -2.96 -8.31
N CYS A 191 -2.04 -4.13 -8.89
CA CYS A 191 -1.87 -4.39 -10.32
C CYS A 191 -2.60 -3.36 -11.19
N ASP A 192 -3.84 -3.03 -10.83
CA ASP A 192 -4.65 -2.04 -11.54
C ASP A 192 -4.00 -0.64 -11.50
N ASN A 193 -3.46 -0.23 -10.36
CA ASN A 193 -2.73 1.04 -10.24
C ASN A 193 -1.47 1.09 -11.12
N PHE A 194 -0.71 -0.01 -11.19
CA PHE A 194 0.47 -0.10 -12.06
C PHE A 194 0.08 0.07 -13.54
N ILE A 195 -0.99 -0.60 -13.96
CA ILE A 195 -1.52 -0.53 -15.33
C ILE A 195 -1.98 0.90 -15.62
N TYR A 196 -2.76 1.51 -14.73
CA TYR A 196 -3.26 2.87 -14.90
C TYR A 196 -2.13 3.90 -14.98
N PHE A 197 -1.11 3.77 -14.13
CA PHE A 197 0.02 4.69 -14.16
C PHE A 197 0.83 4.58 -15.45
N GLY A 198 1.13 3.35 -15.90
CA GLY A 198 1.79 3.13 -17.19
C GLY A 198 0.97 3.73 -18.35
N LEU A 199 -0.33 3.46 -18.37
CA LEU A 199 -1.24 4.01 -19.37
C LEU A 199 -1.33 5.53 -19.31
N SER A 200 -1.31 6.14 -18.12
CA SER A 200 -1.33 7.60 -17.96
C SER A 200 -0.12 8.26 -18.61
N LEU A 201 1.06 7.64 -18.51
CA LEU A 201 2.30 8.13 -19.13
C LEU A 201 2.28 8.00 -20.66
N TYR A 202 1.70 6.93 -21.20
CA TYR A 202 1.60 6.69 -22.64
C TYR A 202 0.32 7.24 -23.29
N SER A 203 -0.66 7.69 -22.51
CA SER A 203 -1.98 8.15 -22.98
C SER A 203 -1.88 9.31 -23.97
N THR A 204 -0.85 10.13 -23.84
CA THR A 204 -0.56 11.30 -24.68
C THR A 204 0.23 10.96 -25.95
N GLN A 205 0.86 9.78 -26.01
CA GLN A 205 1.65 9.31 -27.16
C GLN A 205 0.92 8.25 -28.00
N LEU A 206 -0.21 7.73 -27.53
CA LEU A 206 -1.02 6.75 -28.28
C LEU A 206 -1.65 7.40 -29.53
N ALA A 207 -1.51 6.74 -30.67
CA ALA A 207 -2.12 7.17 -31.93
C ALA A 207 -3.66 7.20 -31.81
N GLY A 208 -4.26 8.39 -31.97
CA GLY A 208 -5.71 8.58 -31.90
C GLY A 208 -6.11 9.84 -31.15
N ASN A 209 -7.41 9.97 -30.86
CA ASN A 209 -7.92 11.10 -30.07
C ASN A 209 -7.65 10.86 -28.58
N ARG A 210 -6.83 11.73 -27.98
CA ARG A 210 -6.51 11.76 -26.54
C ARG A 210 -7.74 11.60 -25.63
N TYR A 211 -8.88 12.19 -25.98
CA TYR A 211 -10.12 12.05 -25.19
C TYR A 211 -10.72 10.64 -25.24
N ALA A 212 -10.61 9.95 -26.39
CA ALA A 212 -11.06 8.57 -26.53
C ALA A 212 -10.15 7.60 -25.77
N ASN A 213 -8.84 7.87 -25.74
CA ASN A 213 -7.90 7.08 -24.93
C ASN A 213 -8.25 7.18 -23.44
N TYR A 214 -8.51 8.38 -22.92
CA TYR A 214 -8.96 8.55 -21.52
C TYR A 214 -10.31 7.89 -21.23
N LEU A 215 -11.26 7.94 -22.17
CA LEU A 215 -12.56 7.27 -22.03
C LEU A 215 -12.41 5.74 -21.96
N LEU A 216 -11.57 5.16 -22.81
CA LEU A 216 -11.28 3.73 -22.81
C LEU A 216 -10.60 3.28 -21.51
N MET A 217 -9.73 4.12 -20.93
CA MET A 217 -9.17 3.86 -19.59
C MET A 217 -10.27 3.79 -18.53
N GLY A 218 -11.18 4.77 -18.49
CA GLY A 218 -12.29 4.74 -17.53
C GLY A 218 -13.25 3.56 -17.74
N LEU A 219 -13.43 3.09 -18.98
CA LEU A 219 -14.26 1.92 -19.32
C LEU A 219 -13.65 0.59 -18.86
N VAL A 220 -12.32 0.47 -18.88
CA VAL A 220 -11.61 -0.75 -18.45
C VAL A 220 -11.79 -1.03 -16.96
N GLU A 221 -12.17 -0.01 -16.18
CA GLU A 221 -12.35 -0.10 -14.73
C GLU A 221 -13.76 -0.59 -14.32
N LEU A 222 -14.77 -0.41 -15.17
CA LEU A 222 -16.15 -0.79 -14.86
C LEU A 222 -16.31 -2.27 -14.47
N PRO A 223 -15.66 -3.24 -15.14
CA PRO A 223 -15.78 -4.65 -14.76
C PRO A 223 -15.21 -4.92 -13.36
N ALA A 224 -14.11 -4.29 -12.97
CA ALA A 224 -13.49 -4.46 -11.66
C ALA A 224 -14.39 -3.89 -10.55
N TYR A 225 -14.97 -2.71 -10.76
CA TYR A 225 -15.92 -2.10 -9.81
C TYR A 225 -17.26 -2.84 -9.70
N ILE A 226 -17.68 -3.56 -10.75
CA ILE A 226 -18.91 -4.36 -10.74
C ILE A 226 -18.66 -5.73 -10.09
N LEU A 227 -17.50 -6.36 -10.37
CA LEU A 227 -17.17 -7.68 -9.82
C LEU A 227 -16.86 -7.62 -8.31
N GLY A 228 -16.22 -6.56 -7.83
CA GLY A 228 -15.84 -6.42 -6.41
C GLY A 228 -17.03 -6.57 -5.44
N PRO A 229 -18.13 -5.81 -5.61
CA PRO A 229 -19.34 -5.93 -4.79
C PRO A 229 -20.07 -7.27 -4.97
N ILE A 230 -20.11 -7.81 -6.20
CA ILE A 230 -20.81 -9.08 -6.49
C ILE A 230 -20.10 -10.27 -5.83
N SER A 231 -18.75 -10.25 -5.76
CA SER A 231 -17.98 -11.26 -5.03
C SER A 231 -18.16 -11.18 -3.50
N LEU A 232 -18.68 -10.06 -2.99
CA LEU A 232 -18.89 -9.79 -1.56
C LEU A 232 -20.26 -10.27 -1.05
N GLU A 233 -21.17 -10.65 -1.96
CA GLU A 233 -22.53 -11.09 -1.62
C GLU A 233 -22.69 -12.62 -1.49
N ARG A 234 -21.63 -13.41 -1.66
CA ARG A 234 -21.63 -14.87 -1.45
C ARG A 234 -20.87 -15.27 -0.20
#